data_AF-A0A963QA73-F1
#
_entry.id   AF-A0A963QA73-F1
#
_cell.length_a   1.000
_cell.length_b   1.000
_cell.length_c   1.000
_cell.angle_alpha   90.00
_cell.angle_beta   90.00
_cell.angle_gamma   90.00
#
_symmetry.space_group_name_H-M   'P 1'
#
loop_
_entity.id
_entity.type
_entity.pdbx_description
1 polymer ?
#
loop_
_entity_poly.entity_id
_entity_poly.type
_entity_poly.pdbx_seq_one_letter_code
_entity_poly.pdbx_strand_id
1 'polypeptide(L)'
;VHKFYDRMVQGMVANGYTEAFAQNIFKQIEGFGEYGFPESHAASFALLVYVSCWLKHHEPACFLAAMLNSQPLGFYGPSQLVQDAQRHGVEVRAIDVM
;
A
#
# COMPACT_ATOMS: atom_id res chain seq x y z
N VAL A 1 -2.83 22.55 16.88
CA VAL A 1 -1.85 21.65 17.54
C VAL A 1 -1.31 22.24 18.85
N HIS A 2 -1.11 23.56 18.94
CA HIS A 2 -0.62 24.26 20.14
C HIS A 2 -1.32 23.95 21.48
N LYS A 3 -2.62 23.59 21.49
CA LYS A 3 -3.32 23.19 22.73
C LYS A 3 -2.75 21.95 23.43
N PHE A 4 -1.95 21.15 22.72
CA PHE A 4 -1.32 19.95 23.26
C PHE A 4 0.16 20.15 23.63
N TYR A 5 0.72 21.33 23.37
CA TYR A 5 2.14 21.64 23.58
C TYR A 5 2.56 21.42 25.04
N ASP A 6 1.92 22.13 25.97
CA ASP A 6 2.30 22.08 27.39
C ASP A 6 2.14 20.67 27.95
N ARG A 7 1.03 19.99 27.62
CA ARG A 7 0.78 18.61 28.07
C ARG A 7 1.87 17.64 27.60
N MET A 8 2.33 17.77 26.36
CA MET A 8 3.34 16.88 25.81
C MET A 8 4.74 17.24 26.33
N VAL A 9 5.15 18.50 26.22
CA VAL A 9 6.50 18.95 26.60
C VAL A 9 6.73 18.76 28.10
N GLN A 10 5.80 19.23 28.94
CA GLN A 10 5.93 19.06 30.38
C GLN A 10 5.82 17.59 30.79
N GLY A 11 4.98 16.81 30.09
CA GLY A 11 4.92 15.37 30.28
C GLY A 11 6.25 14.67 30.01
N MET A 12 6.95 15.03 28.93
CA MET A 12 8.28 14.49 28.62
C MET A 12 9.33 14.96 29.63
N VAL A 13 9.32 16.24 30.03
CA VAL A 13 10.26 16.74 31.05
C VAL A 13 10.06 16.02 32.39
N ALA A 14 8.82 15.78 32.81
CA ALA A 14 8.52 15.00 34.00
C ALA A 14 8.99 13.53 33.90
N ASN A 15 9.14 13.00 32.69
CA ASN A 15 9.73 11.68 32.42
C ASN A 15 11.26 11.70 32.24
N GLY A 16 11.93 12.82 32.55
CA GLY A 16 13.39 12.94 32.55
C GLY A 16 14.01 13.35 31.21
N TYR A 17 13.21 13.70 30.20
CA TYR A 17 13.74 14.23 28.93
C TYR A 17 14.11 15.71 29.08
N THR A 18 15.12 16.16 28.32
CA THR A 18 15.43 17.59 28.27
C THR A 18 14.33 18.36 27.56
N GLU A 19 14.07 19.58 28.00
CA GLU A 19 13.06 20.43 27.37
C GLU A 19 13.36 20.67 25.89
N ALA A 20 14.63 20.92 25.53
CA ALA A 20 15.06 21.09 24.15
C ALA A 20 14.73 19.86 23.27
N PHE A 21 14.89 18.65 23.81
CA PHE A 21 14.51 17.42 23.10
C PHE A 21 12.99 17.33 22.92
N ALA A 22 12.22 17.58 23.98
CA ALA A 22 10.76 17.53 23.92
C ALA A 22 10.17 18.55 22.92
N GLN A 23 10.72 19.78 22.89
CA GLN A 23 10.34 20.80 21.92
C GLN A 23 10.63 20.37 20.47
N ASN A 24 11.77 19.72 20.24
CA ASN A 24 12.11 19.22 18.90
C ASN A 24 11.16 18.10 18.43
N ILE A 25 10.75 17.18 19.32
CA ILE A 25 9.77 16.14 18.98
C ILE A 25 8.40 16.77 18.66
N PHE A 26 7.97 17.77 19.42
CA PHE A 26 6.70 18.45 19.14
C PHE A 26 6.70 19.10 17.75
N LYS A 27 7.79 19.78 17.38
CA LYS A 27 7.95 20.38 16.04
C LYS A 27 7.92 19.32 14.92
N GLN A 28 8.50 18.14 15.15
CA GLN A 28 8.41 17.05 14.17
C GLN A 28 6.97 16.58 14.00
N ILE A 29 6.23 16.38 15.10
CA ILE A 29 4.83 15.97 15.05
C ILE A 29 3.97 17.02 14.33
N GLU A 30 4.23 18.31 14.53
CA GLU A 30 3.57 19.39 13.78
C GLU A 30 3.81 19.25 12.27
N GLY A 31 5.05 18.96 11.85
CA GLY A 31 5.38 18.73 10.44
C GLY A 31 4.77 17.45 9.84
N PHE A 32 4.72 16.36 10.60
CA PHE A 32 4.14 15.10 10.13
C PHE A 32 2.61 15.08 10.17
N GLY A 33 1.98 15.91 11.00
CA GLY A 33 0.53 15.94 11.17
C GLY A 33 -0.25 16.22 9.87
N GLU A 34 0.37 16.91 8.91
CA GLU A 34 -0.25 17.23 7.62
C GLU A 34 -0.17 16.08 6.60
N TYR A 35 0.77 15.14 6.78
CA TYR A 35 1.04 14.05 5.83
C TYR A 35 0.92 12.65 6.44
N GLY A 36 0.49 12.56 7.70
CA GLY A 36 0.29 11.28 8.39
C GLY A 36 -0.77 10.43 7.68
N PHE A 37 -0.47 9.15 7.48
CA PHE A 37 -1.39 8.19 6.87
C PHE A 37 -1.81 7.12 7.87
N PRO A 38 -3.08 6.67 7.90
CA PRO A 38 -3.52 5.63 8.82
C PRO A 38 -2.81 4.31 8.55
N GLU A 39 -1.96 3.88 9.47
CA GLU A 39 -1.16 2.66 9.34
C GLU A 39 -2.04 1.41 9.13
N SER A 40 -3.15 1.30 9.86
CA SER A 40 -4.07 0.17 9.72
C SER A 40 -4.69 0.06 8.33
N HIS A 41 -4.98 1.20 7.68
CA HIS A 41 -5.46 1.24 6.31
C HIS A 41 -4.35 0.89 5.31
N ALA A 42 -3.14 1.41 5.51
CA ALA A 42 -2.00 1.07 4.66
C ALA A 42 -1.68 -0.44 4.73
N ALA A 43 -1.65 -1.00 5.93
CA ALA A 43 -1.32 -2.41 6.15
C ALA A 43 -2.35 -3.36 5.51
N SER A 44 -3.64 -3.06 5.63
CA SER A 44 -4.69 -3.90 5.05
C SER A 44 -4.62 -3.96 3.52
N PHE A 45 -4.38 -2.82 2.85
CA PHE A 45 -4.20 -2.78 1.40
C PHE A 45 -2.85 -3.37 0.97
N ALA A 46 -1.78 -3.16 1.73
CA ALA A 46 -0.46 -3.73 1.43
C ALA A 46 -0.50 -5.27 1.37
N LEU A 47 -1.29 -5.90 2.25
CA LEU A 47 -1.48 -7.36 2.22
C LEU A 47 -2.11 -7.83 0.91
N LEU A 48 -3.14 -7.13 0.42
CA LEU A 48 -3.79 -7.47 -0.86
C LEU A 48 -2.81 -7.33 -2.04
N VAL A 49 -2.02 -6.26 -2.05
CA VAL A 49 -0.98 -6.04 -3.07
C VAL A 49 0.07 -7.14 -3.01
N TYR A 50 0.55 -7.49 -1.81
CA TYR A 50 1.55 -8.54 -1.62
C TYR A 50 1.08 -9.89 -2.16
N VAL A 51 -0.13 -10.32 -1.78
CA VAL A 51 -0.73 -11.57 -2.27
C VAL A 51 -0.91 -11.55 -3.79
N SER A 52 -1.36 -10.41 -4.35
CA SER A 52 -1.52 -10.25 -5.80
C SER A 52 -0.17 -10.36 -6.53
N CYS A 53 0.88 -9.74 -6.02
CA CYS A 53 2.24 -9.83 -6.55
C CYS A 53 2.80 -11.25 -6.45
N TRP A 54 2.56 -11.93 -5.32
CA TRP A 54 2.98 -13.32 -5.13
C TRP A 54 2.33 -14.23 -6.17
N LEU A 55 1.02 -14.12 -6.39
CA LEU A 55 0.31 -14.87 -7.43
C LEU A 55 0.80 -14.51 -8.83
N LYS A 56 1.03 -13.23 -9.13
CA LYS A 56 1.58 -12.81 -10.42
C LYS A 56 2.97 -13.40 -10.67
N HIS A 57 3.80 -13.53 -9.64
CA HIS A 57 5.17 -14.06 -9.77
C HIS A 57 5.21 -15.58 -9.88
N HIS A 58 4.47 -16.29 -9.01
CA HIS A 58 4.54 -17.75 -8.90
C HIS A 58 3.51 -18.48 -9.76
N GLU A 59 2.34 -17.88 -10.00
CA GLU A 59 1.22 -18.47 -10.74
C GLU A 59 0.66 -17.53 -11.82
N PRO A 60 1.51 -17.04 -12.76
CA PRO A 60 1.15 -15.96 -13.69
C PRO A 60 -0.01 -16.32 -14.62
N ALA A 61 -0.13 -17.58 -15.02
CA ALA A 61 -1.24 -18.06 -15.88
C ALA A 61 -2.58 -18.02 -15.13
N CYS A 62 -2.62 -18.52 -13.90
CA CYS A 62 -3.81 -18.46 -13.04
C CYS A 62 -4.18 -17.01 -12.69
N PHE A 63 -3.18 -16.17 -12.41
CA PHE A 63 -3.40 -14.75 -12.14
C PHE A 63 -4.03 -14.04 -13.34
N LEU A 64 -3.52 -14.26 -14.56
CA LEU A 64 -4.13 -13.73 -15.78
C LEU A 64 -5.59 -14.20 -15.95
N ALA A 65 -5.85 -15.50 -15.80
CA ALA A 65 -7.19 -16.05 -15.95
C ALA A 65 -8.18 -15.43 -14.93
N ALA A 66 -7.77 -15.28 -13.67
CA ALA A 66 -8.58 -14.65 -12.63
C ALA A 66 -8.88 -13.16 -12.95
N MET A 67 -7.90 -12.42 -13.46
CA MET A 67 -8.06 -11.03 -13.86
C MET A 67 -9.01 -10.87 -15.06
N LEU A 68 -8.96 -11.79 -16.03
CA LEU A 68 -9.89 -11.79 -17.16
C LEU A 68 -11.33 -12.11 -16.71
N ASN A 69 -11.49 -13.06 -15.77
CA ASN A 69 -12.80 -13.43 -15.21
C ASN A 69 -13.42 -12.35 -14.31
N SER A 70 -12.60 -11.41 -13.81
CA SER A 70 -13.04 -10.34 -12.91
C SER A 70 -13.39 -9.04 -13.63
N GLN A 71 -13.53 -9.07 -14.96
CA GLN A 71 -13.89 -7.90 -15.74
C GLN A 71 -15.34 -7.46 -15.49
N PRO A 72 -15.64 -6.14 -15.54
CA PRO A 72 -14.72 -5.03 -15.85
C PRO A 72 -13.86 -4.57 -14.67
N LEU A 73 -12.55 -4.35 -14.89
CA LEU A 73 -11.61 -3.90 -13.84
C LEU A 73 -11.34 -2.38 -13.83
N GLY A 74 -11.92 -1.62 -14.75
CA GLY A 74 -11.80 -0.16 -14.86
C GLY A 74 -10.46 0.36 -15.42
N PHE A 75 -9.32 -0.23 -15.05
CA PHE A 75 -7.98 0.30 -15.39
C PHE A 75 -7.24 -0.45 -16.49
N TYR A 76 -7.50 -1.75 -16.67
CA TYR A 76 -6.82 -2.59 -17.65
C TYR A 76 -7.80 -3.36 -18.53
N GLY A 77 -7.69 -3.16 -19.84
CA GLY A 77 -8.46 -3.92 -20.81
C GLY A 77 -7.97 -5.37 -20.95
N PRO A 78 -8.84 -6.32 -21.34
CA PRO A 78 -8.45 -7.72 -21.54
C PRO A 78 -7.25 -7.90 -22.47
N SER A 79 -7.16 -7.12 -23.55
CA SER A 79 -6.04 -7.19 -24.50
C SER A 79 -4.70 -6.80 -23.88
N GLN A 80 -4.70 -5.82 -22.97
CA GLN A 80 -3.50 -5.38 -22.27
C GLN A 80 -3.01 -6.45 -21.28
N LEU A 81 -3.94 -7.10 -20.56
CA LEU A 81 -3.61 -8.19 -19.64
C LEU A 81 -3.02 -9.39 -20.36
N VAL A 82 -3.63 -9.80 -21.49
CA VAL A 82 -3.13 -10.92 -22.31
C VAL A 82 -1.73 -10.63 -22.84
N GLN A 83 -1.49 -9.43 -23.37
CA GLN A 83 -0.17 -9.04 -23.87
C GLN A 83 0.89 -8.98 -22.76
N ASP A 84 0.54 -8.49 -21.57
CA ASP A 84 1.46 -8.48 -20.42
C ASP A 84 1.86 -9.92 -20.07
N ALA A 85 0.90 -10.83 -19.94
CA ALA A 85 1.18 -12.21 -19.59
C ALA A 85 2.06 -12.92 -20.64
N GLN A 86 1.77 -12.73 -21.93
CA GLN A 86 2.58 -13.29 -23.02
C GLN A 86 4.03 -12.78 -22.99
N ARG A 87 4.24 -11.48 -22.74
CA ARG A 87 5.59 -10.90 -22.57
C ARG A 87 6.34 -11.46 -21.37
N HIS A 88 5.62 -11.96 -20.37
CA HIS A 88 6.16 -12.62 -19.18
C HIS A 88 6.16 -14.16 -19.29
N GLY A 89 6.06 -14.71 -20.50
CA GLY A 89 6.25 -16.13 -20.76
C GLY A 89 5.01 -17.01 -20.54
N VAL A 90 3.83 -16.42 -20.32
CA VAL A 90 2.57 -17.19 -20.25
C VAL A 90 2.12 -17.57 -21.65
N GLU A 91 1.97 -18.87 -21.92
CA GLU A 91 1.32 -19.35 -23.13
C GLU A 91 -0.18 -19.02 -23.08
N VAL A 92 -0.67 -18.29 -24.09
CA VAL A 92 -2.10 -17.98 -24.25
C VAL A 92 -2.58 -18.55 -25.57
N ARG A 93 -3.62 -19.39 -25.51
CA ARG A 93 -4.20 -20.06 -26.68
C ARG A 93 -5.45 -19.32 -27.17
N ALA A 94 -5.79 -19.53 -28.44
CA ALA A 94 -7.07 -19.10 -28.99
C ALA A 94 -8.23 -19.88 -28.33
N ILE A 95 -9.43 -19.30 -28.39
CA ILE A 95 -10.65 -19.98 -27.96
C ILE A 95 -10.87 -21.23 -28.82
N ASP A 96 -11.25 -22.33 -28.17
CA ASP A 96 -11.59 -23.59 -28.80
C ASP A 96 -13.02 -24.00 -28.41
N VAL A 97 -13.78 -24.52 -29.36
CA VAL A 97 -15.20 -24.92 -29.21
C VAL A 97 -15.37 -26.43 -29.40
N MET A 98 -14.28 -27.17 -29.66
CA MET A 98 -14.30 -28.62 -29.83
C MET A 98 -14.75 -29.37 -28.58
#